data_AF-A0A7S0F938-F1
#
_entry.id   AF-A0A7S0F938-F1
#
_cell.length_a   1.000
_cell.length_b   1.000
_cell.length_c   1.000
_cell.angle_alpha   90.00
_cell.angle_beta   90.00
_cell.angle_gamma   90.00
#
_symmetry.space_group_name_H-M   'P 1'
#
loop_
_entity.id
_entity.type
_entity.pdbx_description
1 polymer ?
#
loop_
_entity_poly.entity_id
_entity_poly.type
_entity_poly.pdbx_seq_one_letter_code
_entity_poly.pdbx_strand_id
1 'polypeptide(L)'
;KERFWHWFAPLLHQPAGSPMEETVSSVILELGCGPDSSLRTQFEPHVGARLKLIRINPASVAAKTSLEGHVVSVPLGALQALKRMGKLRGVLEMKSFVCVDRDGNGAEISAPAGACLGHVYRKVVAVMEQEPRHVEGEGQIRLTARHVHRRDKCAELRPTDRVPDDLFFTRAYKSGEETPVTLINVSGVRFSRRNAQLQSRVDRVTDLVSDLIQAFQRPEYQRSISLAQDAKTIREHIRGVHLRVLPKHGFPIARADPSRVSELVAQMEGFLASGSLSPDVADLGGRAAELSGAERAHALTAAEWQ
;
A
#
# COMPACT_ATOMS: atom_id res chain seq x y z
N LYS A 1 4.55 14.15 -25.80
CA LYS A 1 5.73 15.01 -25.52
C LYS A 1 5.39 16.12 -24.52
N GLU A 2 4.31 16.87 -24.69
CA GLU A 2 3.92 17.98 -23.78
C GLU A 2 3.63 17.55 -22.33
N ARG A 3 2.90 16.45 -22.11
CA ARG A 3 2.64 15.92 -20.75
C ARG A 3 3.90 15.47 -19.98
N PHE A 4 4.95 15.02 -20.69
CA PHE A 4 6.21 14.61 -20.07
C PHE A 4 6.97 15.83 -19.52
N TRP A 5 6.99 16.92 -20.29
CA TRP A 5 7.61 18.18 -19.87
C TRP A 5 6.87 18.85 -18.72
N HIS A 6 5.55 18.73 -18.61
CA HIS A 6 4.81 19.25 -17.45
C HIS A 6 5.25 18.65 -16.11
N TRP A 7 5.64 17.37 -16.08
CA TRP A 7 6.14 16.73 -14.86
C TRP A 7 7.63 17.04 -14.58
N PHE A 8 8.42 17.29 -15.62
CA PHE A 8 9.86 17.52 -15.50
C PHE A 8 10.26 19.00 -15.38
N ALA A 9 9.51 19.91 -15.98
CA ALA A 9 9.82 21.34 -16.00
C ALA A 9 9.96 21.95 -14.58
N PRO A 10 9.13 21.60 -13.59
CA PRO A 10 9.31 22.06 -12.22
C PRO A 10 10.62 21.58 -11.57
N LEU A 11 11.14 20.41 -11.99
CA LEU A 11 12.43 19.87 -11.53
C LEU A 11 13.63 20.52 -12.23
N LEU A 12 13.45 20.99 -13.47
CA LEU A 12 14.50 21.60 -14.29
C LEU A 12 14.65 23.11 -14.05
N HIS A 13 13.60 23.79 -13.57
CA HIS A 13 13.59 25.25 -13.37
C HIS A 13 13.79 25.71 -11.92
N GLN A 14 14.23 24.83 -11.01
CA GLN A 14 14.61 25.29 -9.66
C GLN A 14 15.96 26.01 -9.71
N PRO A 15 16.07 27.22 -9.12
CA PRO A 15 17.32 27.97 -9.12
C PRO A 15 18.41 27.21 -8.38
N ALA A 16 19.60 27.16 -8.99
CA ALA A 16 20.81 26.65 -8.35
C ALA A 16 21.11 27.52 -7.11
N GLY A 17 20.93 26.97 -5.92
CA GLY A 17 21.19 27.68 -4.65
C GLY A 17 20.08 27.60 -3.60
N SER A 18 18.93 26.98 -3.89
CA SER A 18 17.94 26.69 -2.82
C SER A 18 18.53 25.67 -1.83
N PRO A 19 18.56 25.97 -0.51
CA PRO A 19 19.06 25.07 0.52
C PRO A 19 17.99 24.01 0.80
N MET A 20 17.80 23.11 -0.16
CA MET A 20 17.15 21.84 0.08
C MET A 20 18.21 20.76 0.04
N GLU A 21 18.23 20.00 1.14
CA GLU A 21 19.01 18.81 1.41
C GLU A 21 19.27 17.97 0.15
N GLU A 22 20.51 17.49 0.01
CA GLU A 22 20.85 16.35 -0.84
C GLU A 22 19.74 15.29 -0.75
N THR A 23 19.28 14.71 -1.88
CA THR A 23 19.04 13.25 -1.99
C THR A 23 18.18 12.79 -3.18
N VAL A 24 17.42 13.64 -3.89
CA VAL A 24 16.60 13.11 -5.00
C VAL A 24 17.28 13.29 -6.36
N SER A 25 18.17 12.35 -6.71
CA SER A 25 18.65 12.23 -8.09
C SER A 25 17.52 11.64 -8.95
N SER A 26 16.96 12.43 -9.85
CA SER A 26 16.06 11.93 -10.90
C SER A 26 16.87 11.09 -11.89
N VAL A 27 16.27 10.02 -12.42
CA VAL A 27 16.93 9.15 -13.40
C VAL A 27 16.11 9.16 -14.69
N ILE A 28 16.74 9.53 -15.79
CA ILE A 28 16.17 9.39 -17.13
C ILE A 28 16.64 8.05 -17.70
N LEU A 29 15.69 7.24 -18.18
CA LEU A 29 15.98 5.98 -18.85
C LEU A 29 15.74 6.15 -20.36
N GLU A 30 16.82 6.19 -21.14
CA GLU A 30 16.80 6.25 -22.59
C GLU A 30 16.85 4.82 -23.16
N LEU A 31 15.77 4.35 -23.79
CA LEU A 31 15.65 3.00 -24.35
C LEU A 31 15.70 3.01 -25.87
N GLY A 32 16.73 2.41 -26.46
CA GLY A 32 16.81 2.15 -27.90
C GLY A 32 16.97 3.40 -28.78
N CYS A 33 17.32 4.55 -28.19
CA CYS A 33 17.56 5.77 -28.94
C CYS A 33 18.94 5.74 -29.62
N GLY A 34 18.98 6.09 -30.91
CA GLY A 34 20.20 6.16 -31.70
C GLY A 34 21.17 7.26 -31.26
N PRO A 35 22.40 7.28 -31.82
CA PRO A 35 23.43 8.27 -31.48
C PRO A 35 22.95 9.72 -31.65
N ASP A 36 22.15 9.98 -32.69
CA ASP A 36 21.66 11.31 -33.08
C ASP A 36 20.27 11.66 -32.52
N SER A 37 19.85 10.99 -31.44
CA SER A 37 18.55 11.28 -30.83
C SER A 37 18.49 12.72 -30.34
N SER A 38 17.51 13.48 -30.83
CA SER A 38 17.26 14.86 -30.38
C SER A 38 16.94 14.96 -28.88
N LEU A 39 16.52 13.85 -28.25
CA LEU A 39 16.35 13.77 -26.80
C LEU A 39 17.68 13.95 -26.06
N ARG A 40 18.81 13.49 -26.61
CA ARG A 40 20.12 13.65 -25.97
C ARG A 40 20.51 15.12 -25.90
N THR A 41 20.39 15.84 -27.01
CA THR A 41 20.68 17.28 -27.05
C THR A 41 19.80 18.07 -26.08
N GLN A 42 18.57 17.59 -25.83
CA GLN A 42 17.65 18.21 -24.88
C GLN A 42 18.00 17.89 -23.41
N PHE A 43 18.39 16.65 -23.08
CA PHE A 43 18.58 16.25 -21.69
C PHE A 43 20.02 16.33 -21.18
N GLU A 44 21.03 16.11 -22.04
CA GLU A 44 22.45 16.19 -21.65
C GLU A 44 22.82 17.48 -20.92
N PRO A 45 22.35 18.68 -21.32
CA PRO A 45 22.67 19.93 -20.61
C PRO A 45 22.15 19.97 -19.16
N HIS A 46 21.18 19.14 -18.82
CA HIS A 46 20.58 19.07 -17.48
C HIS A 46 21.12 17.91 -16.64
N VAL A 47 21.94 17.03 -17.22
CA VAL A 47 22.55 15.90 -16.51
C VAL A 47 23.66 16.41 -15.59
N GLY A 48 23.67 15.94 -14.34
CA GLY A 48 24.59 16.41 -13.31
C GLY A 48 24.23 15.86 -11.93
N ALA A 49 24.49 16.64 -10.88
CA ALA A 49 24.28 16.19 -9.49
C ALA A 49 22.85 15.69 -9.20
N ARG A 50 21.83 16.30 -9.85
CA ARG A 50 20.41 16.02 -9.60
C ARG A 50 19.73 15.15 -10.65
N LEU A 51 20.38 14.94 -11.80
CA LEU A 51 19.79 14.19 -12.91
C LEU A 51 20.84 13.22 -13.45
N LYS A 52 20.56 11.93 -13.34
CA LYS A 52 21.36 10.86 -13.93
C LYS A 52 20.68 10.36 -15.19
N LEU A 53 21.46 9.99 -16.19
CA LEU A 53 20.96 9.45 -17.45
C LEU A 53 21.47 8.02 -17.62
N ILE A 54 20.55 7.07 -17.77
CA ILE A 54 20.85 5.68 -18.09
C ILE A 54 20.47 5.45 -19.55
N ARG A 55 21.46 5.09 -20.37
CA ARG A 55 21.29 4.78 -21.79
C ARG A 55 21.31 3.28 -21.98
N ILE A 56 20.30 2.75 -22.64
CA ILE A 56 20.24 1.35 -23.04
C ILE A 56 20.23 1.31 -24.56
N ASN A 57 21.37 0.98 -25.13
CA ASN A 57 21.54 0.85 -26.58
C ASN A 57 22.67 -0.15 -26.85
N PRO A 58 22.49 -1.17 -27.72
CA PRO A 58 23.54 -2.13 -28.06
C PRO A 58 24.76 -1.46 -28.74
N ALA A 59 24.55 -0.38 -29.48
CA ALA A 59 25.59 0.46 -30.09
C ALA A 59 26.00 1.63 -29.19
N SER A 60 26.05 1.38 -27.88
CA SER A 60 26.35 2.40 -26.87
C SER A 60 27.66 3.12 -27.19
N VAL A 61 27.58 4.43 -27.43
CA VAL A 61 28.73 5.33 -27.56
C VAL A 61 29.16 5.74 -26.15
N ALA A 62 30.47 5.84 -25.91
CA ALA A 62 31.01 6.36 -24.67
C ALA A 62 30.39 7.73 -24.35
N ALA A 63 30.11 7.99 -23.06
CA ALA A 63 29.65 9.30 -22.64
C ALA A 63 30.75 10.35 -22.88
N LYS A 64 30.36 11.59 -23.16
CA LYS A 64 31.30 12.72 -23.18
C LYS A 64 31.96 12.84 -21.80
N THR A 65 33.24 13.20 -21.75
CA THR A 65 33.99 13.36 -20.48
C THR A 65 33.31 14.31 -19.51
N SER A 66 32.62 15.34 -20.01
CA SER A 66 31.83 16.28 -19.21
C SER A 66 30.63 15.66 -18.48
N LEU A 67 30.25 14.42 -18.82
CA LEU A 67 29.10 13.70 -18.28
C LEU A 67 29.52 12.46 -17.47
N GLU A 68 30.82 12.28 -17.24
CA GLU A 68 31.37 11.17 -16.48
C GLU A 68 30.81 11.16 -15.05
N GLY A 69 30.46 9.97 -14.54
CA GLY A 69 29.79 9.80 -13.24
C GLY A 69 28.29 10.12 -13.23
N HIS A 70 27.74 10.78 -14.26
CA HIS A 70 26.33 11.15 -14.34
C HIS A 70 25.55 10.41 -15.44
N VAL A 71 26.26 9.85 -16.42
CA VAL A 71 25.70 8.99 -17.47
C VAL A 71 26.20 7.57 -17.31
N VAL A 72 25.27 6.61 -17.34
CA VAL A 72 25.59 5.19 -17.43
C VAL A 72 25.08 4.67 -18.76
N SER A 73 25.96 4.08 -19.56
CA SER A 73 25.55 3.44 -20.81
C SER A 73 25.65 1.93 -20.70
N VAL A 74 24.55 1.26 -21.02
CA VAL A 74 24.34 -0.17 -20.86
C VAL A 74 24.21 -0.75 -22.27
N PRO A 75 25.18 -1.57 -22.74
CA PRO A 75 25.21 -2.11 -24.09
C PRO A 75 24.22 -3.29 -24.22
N LEU A 76 22.94 -3.01 -24.06
CA LEU A 76 21.85 -3.98 -24.19
C LEU A 76 20.81 -3.48 -25.18
N GLY A 77 20.19 -4.41 -25.92
CA GLY A 77 18.96 -4.13 -26.65
C GLY A 77 17.84 -3.75 -25.68
N ALA A 78 16.96 -2.81 -26.07
CA ALA A 78 15.87 -2.32 -25.22
C ALA A 78 15.00 -3.47 -24.67
N LEU A 79 14.62 -4.43 -25.52
CA LEU A 79 13.86 -5.61 -25.09
C LEU A 79 14.61 -6.48 -24.09
N GLN A 80 15.91 -6.68 -24.28
CA GLN A 80 16.75 -7.46 -23.36
C GLN A 80 16.88 -6.76 -22.01
N ALA A 81 17.05 -5.44 -22.00
CA ALA A 81 17.09 -4.66 -20.78
C ALA A 81 15.74 -4.69 -20.05
N LEU A 82 14.62 -4.56 -20.76
CA LEU A 82 13.28 -4.71 -20.17
C LEU A 82 13.09 -6.10 -19.55
N LYS A 83 13.51 -7.17 -20.24
CA LYS A 83 13.49 -8.53 -19.68
C LYS A 83 14.35 -8.65 -18.42
N ARG A 84 15.57 -8.09 -18.41
CA ARG A 84 16.45 -8.09 -17.23
C ARG A 84 15.89 -7.27 -16.07
N MET A 85 15.32 -6.09 -16.34
CA MET A 85 14.63 -5.28 -15.34
C MET A 85 13.42 -6.02 -14.76
N GLY A 86 12.68 -6.75 -15.59
CA GLY A 86 11.60 -7.65 -15.14
C GLY A 86 12.11 -8.74 -14.19
N LYS A 87 13.23 -9.39 -14.53
CA LYS A 87 13.88 -10.37 -13.64
C LYS A 87 14.34 -9.75 -12.32
N LEU A 88 14.98 -8.58 -12.37
CA LEU A 88 15.43 -7.85 -11.18
C LEU A 88 14.25 -7.49 -10.27
N ARG A 89 13.12 -7.05 -10.84
CA ARG A 89 11.88 -6.83 -10.07
C ARG A 89 11.39 -8.10 -9.36
N GLY A 90 11.57 -9.27 -9.97
CA GLY A 90 11.22 -10.55 -9.34
C GLY A 90 12.13 -10.97 -8.19
N VAL A 91 13.29 -10.32 -8.02
CA VAL A 91 14.24 -10.57 -6.90
C VAL A 91 14.06 -9.56 -5.77
N LEU A 92 13.42 -8.43 -6.03
CA LEU A 92 13.18 -7.42 -4.99
C LEU A 92 12.03 -7.86 -4.10
N GLU A 93 12.25 -7.79 -2.79
CA GLU A 93 11.15 -7.87 -1.83
C GLU A 93 10.20 -6.68 -2.09
N MET A 94 8.97 -7.00 -2.44
CA MET A 94 7.92 -6.02 -2.69
C MET A 94 7.04 -5.88 -1.46
N LYS A 95 6.56 -4.67 -1.20
CA LYS A 95 5.58 -4.35 -0.17
C LYS A 95 4.38 -3.62 -0.79
N SER A 96 3.20 -3.79 -0.20
CA SER A 96 1.96 -3.10 -0.60
C SER A 96 1.74 -1.88 0.28
N PHE A 97 1.38 -0.77 -0.35
CA PHE A 97 1.12 0.50 0.31
C PHE A 97 -0.30 0.91 -0.06
N VAL A 98 -1.18 0.96 0.94
CA VAL A 98 -2.53 1.50 0.81
C VAL A 98 -2.44 2.98 1.14
N CYS A 99 -2.37 3.84 0.13
CA CYS A 99 -2.23 5.29 0.30
C CYS A 99 -3.59 5.96 0.13
N VAL A 100 -4.07 6.61 1.18
CA VAL A 100 -5.41 7.20 1.21
C VAL A 100 -5.42 8.61 1.79
N ASP A 101 -6.34 9.44 1.33
CA ASP A 101 -6.67 10.71 1.97
C ASP A 101 -7.70 10.53 3.12
N ARG A 102 -8.19 11.64 3.66
CA ARG A 102 -9.20 11.67 4.73
C ARG A 102 -10.56 11.12 4.31
N ASP A 103 -10.86 11.12 3.02
CA ASP A 103 -12.13 10.65 2.47
C ASP A 103 -12.06 9.15 2.07
N GLY A 104 -10.91 8.51 2.28
CA GLY A 104 -10.67 7.11 1.93
C GLY A 104 -10.44 6.88 0.44
N ASN A 105 -10.15 7.94 -0.32
CA ASN A 105 -9.77 7.90 -1.73
C ASN A 105 -8.24 7.82 -1.87
N GLY A 106 -7.76 7.30 -3.00
CA GLY A 106 -6.33 7.13 -3.24
C GLY A 106 -6.00 5.86 -4.01
N ALA A 107 -4.86 5.23 -3.70
CA ALA A 107 -4.41 4.05 -4.43
C ALA A 107 -3.75 3.02 -3.53
N GLU A 108 -3.97 1.76 -3.86
CA GLU A 108 -3.08 0.68 -3.45
C GLU A 108 -2.03 0.48 -4.54
N ILE A 109 -0.76 0.44 -4.15
CA ILE A 109 0.37 0.20 -5.03
C ILE A 109 1.38 -0.76 -4.41
N SER A 110 2.10 -1.51 -5.24
CA SER A 110 3.25 -2.30 -4.80
C SER A 110 4.55 -1.58 -5.11
N ALA A 111 5.48 -1.48 -4.16
CA ALA A 111 6.81 -0.91 -4.36
C ALA A 111 7.88 -1.74 -3.64
N PRO A 112 9.16 -1.64 -4.00
CA PRO A 112 10.23 -2.33 -3.28
C PRO A 112 10.23 -1.95 -1.79
N ALA A 113 10.54 -2.89 -0.90
CA ALA A 113 10.56 -2.68 0.55
C ALA A 113 11.42 -1.47 0.97
N GLY A 114 12.55 -1.25 0.28
CA GLY A 114 13.46 -0.13 0.52
C GLY A 114 13.07 1.20 -0.12
N ALA A 115 11.88 1.31 -0.74
CA ALA A 115 11.42 2.54 -1.36
C ALA A 115 11.19 3.64 -0.32
N CYS A 116 11.64 4.87 -0.61
CA CYS A 116 11.28 6.02 0.20
C CYS A 116 9.82 6.43 -0.03
N LEU A 117 9.23 7.09 0.96
CA LEU A 117 7.81 7.42 0.94
C LEU A 117 7.45 8.42 -0.16
N GLY A 118 8.37 9.30 -0.54
CA GLY A 118 8.21 10.19 -1.70
C GLY A 118 8.14 9.44 -3.03
N HIS A 119 8.84 8.30 -3.17
CA HIS A 119 8.69 7.44 -4.34
C HIS A 119 7.32 6.77 -4.37
N VAL A 120 6.87 6.23 -3.23
CA VAL A 120 5.54 5.64 -3.06
C VAL A 120 4.46 6.67 -3.42
N TYR A 121 4.51 7.87 -2.85
CA TYR A 121 3.56 8.94 -3.13
C TYR A 121 3.53 9.36 -4.60
N ARG A 122 4.69 9.57 -5.24
CA ARG A 122 4.74 9.87 -6.68
C ARG A 122 4.12 8.77 -7.53
N LYS A 123 4.31 7.51 -7.15
CA LYS A 123 3.71 6.37 -7.83
C LYS A 123 2.19 6.35 -7.65
N VAL A 124 1.67 6.73 -6.48
CA VAL A 124 0.23 6.94 -6.24
C VAL A 124 -0.31 8.00 -7.20
N VAL A 125 0.27 9.20 -7.19
CA VAL A 125 -0.17 10.30 -8.08
C VAL A 125 -0.15 9.87 -9.55
N ALA A 126 0.88 9.14 -9.97
CA ALA A 126 0.98 8.64 -11.35
C ALA A 126 -0.13 7.65 -11.72
N VAL A 127 -0.53 6.73 -10.83
CA VAL A 127 -1.61 5.75 -11.12
C VAL A 127 -3.02 6.35 -10.98
N MET A 128 -3.15 7.50 -10.32
CA MET A 128 -4.44 8.17 -10.18
C MET A 128 -4.88 8.91 -11.45
N GLU A 129 -3.96 9.16 -12.39
CA GLU A 129 -4.17 9.86 -13.67
C GLU A 129 -4.64 11.33 -13.54
N GLN A 130 -4.95 11.76 -12.33
CA GLN A 130 -5.40 13.10 -11.98
C GLN A 130 -4.54 13.62 -10.84
N GLU A 131 -4.16 14.90 -10.91
CA GLU A 131 -3.46 15.54 -9.81
C GLU A 131 -4.38 15.64 -8.59
N PRO A 132 -3.91 15.24 -7.40
CA PRO A 132 -4.70 15.39 -6.19
C PRO A 132 -4.90 16.87 -5.90
N ARG A 133 -6.09 17.24 -5.45
CA ARG A 133 -6.43 18.63 -5.14
C ARG A 133 -5.83 19.00 -3.80
N HIS A 134 -5.14 20.14 -3.72
CA HIS A 134 -4.70 20.67 -2.43
C HIS A 134 -5.90 21.09 -1.58
N VAL A 135 -5.85 20.79 -0.28
CA VAL A 135 -6.89 21.20 0.67
C VAL A 135 -6.45 22.51 1.33
N GLU A 136 -7.20 23.58 1.07
CA GLU A 136 -6.95 24.89 1.69
C GLU A 136 -6.99 24.79 3.22
N GLY A 137 -6.01 25.40 3.88
CA GLY A 137 -5.90 25.43 5.34
C GLY A 137 -5.23 24.20 5.99
N GLU A 138 -4.98 23.10 5.26
CA GLU A 138 -4.33 21.92 5.84
C GLU A 138 -2.78 21.95 5.83
N GLY A 139 -2.20 22.99 5.22
CA GLY A 139 -0.75 23.19 5.16
C GLY A 139 -0.04 22.29 4.14
N GLN A 140 1.20 21.92 4.45
CA GLN A 140 2.01 21.04 3.60
C GLN A 140 1.51 19.59 3.64
N ILE A 141 1.82 18.85 2.57
CA ILE A 141 1.50 17.41 2.48
C ILE A 141 2.24 16.66 3.59
N ARG A 142 1.50 15.96 4.45
CA ARG A 142 2.07 15.05 5.45
C ARG A 142 1.69 13.62 5.16
N LEU A 143 2.65 12.72 5.40
CA LEU A 143 2.53 11.29 5.13
C LEU A 143 2.71 10.53 6.44
N THR A 144 1.68 9.81 6.87
CA THR A 144 1.69 9.03 8.11
C THR A 144 1.53 7.55 7.77
N ALA A 145 2.56 6.75 8.04
CA ALA A 145 2.47 5.30 7.95
C ALA A 145 1.81 4.74 9.21
N ARG A 146 0.94 3.75 9.05
CA ARG A 146 0.22 3.08 10.13
C ARG A 146 0.11 1.58 9.87
N HIS A 147 0.36 0.79 10.90
CA HIS A 147 0.15 -0.65 10.86
C HIS A 147 -1.35 -0.96 10.76
N VAL A 148 -1.76 -1.78 9.79
CA VAL A 148 -3.19 -1.99 9.50
C VAL A 148 -3.94 -2.67 10.65
N HIS A 149 -3.27 -3.52 11.44
CA HIS A 149 -3.90 -4.24 12.56
C HIS A 149 -3.65 -3.58 13.93
N ARG A 150 -2.55 -2.82 14.09
CA ARG A 150 -2.14 -2.22 15.38
C ARG A 150 -2.27 -0.70 15.24
N ARG A 151 -3.47 -0.19 15.52
CA ARG A 151 -3.86 1.19 15.18
C ARG A 151 -3.03 2.26 15.91
N ASP A 152 -2.49 1.89 17.06
CA ASP A 152 -1.57 2.66 17.90
C ASP A 152 -0.16 2.78 17.30
N LYS A 153 0.24 1.83 16.44
CA LYS A 153 1.51 1.87 15.72
C LYS A 153 1.42 2.73 14.46
N CYS A 154 1.91 3.97 14.57
CA CYS A 154 2.07 4.87 13.44
C CYS A 154 3.37 5.69 13.52
N ALA A 155 3.79 6.22 12.38
CA ALA A 155 4.91 7.14 12.27
C ALA A 155 4.60 8.20 11.21
N GLU A 156 4.81 9.48 11.55
CA GLU A 156 4.89 10.54 10.55
C GLU A 156 6.27 10.50 9.90
N LEU A 157 6.32 10.49 8.57
CA LEU A 157 7.52 10.22 7.80
C LEU A 157 7.75 11.30 6.75
N ARG A 158 9.01 11.69 6.54
CA ARG A 158 9.41 12.60 5.47
C ARG A 158 9.44 11.86 4.13
N PRO A 159 9.37 12.58 2.98
CA PRO A 159 9.45 11.95 1.66
C PRO A 159 10.74 11.13 1.40
N THR A 160 11.83 11.43 2.11
CA THR A 160 13.11 10.72 2.02
C THR A 160 13.17 9.48 2.90
N ASP A 161 12.31 9.38 3.91
CA ASP A 161 12.30 8.27 4.87
C ASP A 161 11.71 7.00 4.23
N ARG A 162 12.11 5.85 4.76
CA ARG A 162 11.51 4.54 4.46
C ARG A 162 10.47 4.22 5.51
N VAL A 163 9.47 3.41 5.16
CA VAL A 163 8.51 2.92 6.15
C VAL A 163 9.19 1.83 7.00
N PRO A 164 9.20 1.96 8.34
CA PRO A 164 9.74 0.92 9.22
C PRO A 164 9.07 -0.44 9.00
N ASP A 165 9.85 -1.53 9.07
CA ASP A 165 9.36 -2.88 8.79
C ASP A 165 8.25 -3.32 9.76
N ASP A 166 8.27 -2.83 11.00
CA ASP A 166 7.27 -3.17 12.02
C ASP A 166 5.93 -2.45 11.85
N LEU A 167 5.82 -1.54 10.87
CA LEU A 167 4.56 -0.96 10.41
C LEU A 167 3.90 -1.77 9.29
N PHE A 168 4.58 -2.77 8.73
CA PHE A 168 3.97 -3.68 7.76
C PHE A 168 3.32 -4.88 8.45
N PHE A 169 2.13 -5.21 7.96
CA PHE A 169 1.42 -6.41 8.34
C PHE A 169 1.65 -7.50 7.29
N THR A 170 2.23 -8.62 7.70
CA THR A 170 2.47 -9.77 6.83
C THR A 170 1.40 -10.83 7.02
N ARG A 171 0.74 -11.21 5.92
CA ARG A 171 -0.21 -12.33 5.90
C ARG A 171 0.51 -13.60 5.45
N ALA A 172 0.92 -14.41 6.42
CA ALA A 172 1.49 -15.72 6.11
C ALA A 172 0.37 -16.65 5.63
N TYR A 173 0.40 -17.08 4.37
CA TYR A 173 -0.38 -18.23 3.88
C TYR A 173 0.54 -19.38 3.47
N LYS A 174 -0.02 -20.60 3.47
CA LYS A 174 0.66 -21.78 2.92
C LYS A 174 0.74 -21.77 1.39
N SER A 175 -0.08 -20.99 0.68
CA SER A 175 -0.14 -20.94 -0.79
C SER A 175 0.70 -19.83 -1.44
N GLY A 176 1.47 -19.08 -0.64
CA GLY A 176 2.26 -17.93 -1.07
C GLY A 176 2.05 -16.76 -0.11
N GLU A 177 3.13 -16.06 0.22
CA GLU A 177 3.05 -14.86 1.06
C GLU A 177 2.29 -13.76 0.31
N GLU A 178 1.20 -13.27 0.90
CA GLU A 178 0.63 -12.01 0.44
C GLU A 178 1.64 -10.91 0.76
N THR A 179 1.86 -10.02 -0.19
CA THR A 179 2.77 -8.89 -0.06
C THR A 179 2.47 -8.11 1.23
N PRO A 180 3.46 -7.92 2.14
CA PRO A 180 3.24 -7.20 3.39
C PRO A 180 2.62 -5.82 3.14
N VAL A 181 1.64 -5.42 3.97
CA VAL A 181 0.82 -4.23 3.72
C VAL A 181 0.93 -3.21 4.84
N THR A 182 1.03 -1.93 4.48
CA THR A 182 0.89 -0.79 5.41
C THR A 182 -0.16 0.19 4.89
N LEU A 183 -0.78 0.93 5.79
CA LEU A 183 -1.62 2.08 5.45
C LEU A 183 -0.76 3.35 5.47
N ILE A 184 -0.89 4.20 4.47
CA ILE A 184 -0.29 5.53 4.42
C ILE A 184 -1.43 6.55 4.34
N ASN A 185 -1.61 7.31 5.41
CA ASN A 185 -2.54 8.44 5.41
C ASN A 185 -1.83 9.66 4.81
N VAL A 186 -2.45 10.27 3.81
CA VAL A 186 -1.98 11.47 3.12
C VAL A 186 -2.89 12.63 3.53
N SER A 187 -2.33 13.68 4.11
CA SER A 187 -3.06 14.92 4.45
C SER A 187 -2.58 16.10 3.63
N GLY A 188 -3.37 17.18 3.57
CA GLY A 188 -3.08 18.33 2.72
C GLY A 188 -3.50 18.18 1.26
N VAL A 189 -4.02 17.01 0.87
CA VAL A 189 -4.56 16.74 -0.47
C VAL A 189 -5.81 15.86 -0.44
N ARG A 190 -6.58 15.89 -1.53
CA ARG A 190 -7.69 14.98 -1.81
C ARG A 190 -7.55 14.31 -3.17
N PHE A 191 -7.75 13.00 -3.18
CA PHE A 191 -7.89 12.19 -4.38
C PHE A 191 -9.36 12.13 -4.79
N SER A 192 -9.61 12.09 -6.10
CA SER A 192 -10.98 12.09 -6.64
C SER A 192 -11.68 10.73 -6.59
N ARG A 193 -10.92 9.64 -6.46
CA ARG A 193 -11.42 8.26 -6.49
C ARG A 193 -10.43 7.29 -5.84
N ARG A 194 -10.80 6.01 -5.82
CA ARG A 194 -9.89 4.88 -5.56
C ARG A 194 -9.36 4.31 -6.89
N ASN A 195 -8.11 3.85 -6.93
CA ASN A 195 -7.66 3.04 -8.05
C ASN A 195 -8.32 1.64 -8.02
N ALA A 196 -8.27 0.91 -9.14
CA ALA A 196 -8.93 -0.39 -9.25
C ALA A 196 -8.47 -1.41 -8.20
N GLN A 197 -7.18 -1.39 -7.83
CA GLN A 197 -6.64 -2.30 -6.82
C GLN A 197 -7.20 -2.01 -5.42
N LEU A 198 -7.23 -0.73 -5.03
CA LEU A 198 -7.80 -0.30 -3.76
C LEU A 198 -9.31 -0.57 -3.71
N GLN A 199 -10.03 -0.29 -4.80
CA GLN A 199 -11.46 -0.59 -4.87
C GLN A 199 -11.72 -2.09 -4.70
N SER A 200 -10.96 -2.96 -5.39
CA SER A 200 -11.07 -4.41 -5.23
C SER A 200 -10.75 -4.89 -3.80
N ARG A 201 -9.85 -4.21 -3.06
CA ARG A 201 -9.66 -4.48 -1.63
C ARG A 201 -10.91 -4.12 -0.82
N VAL A 202 -11.48 -2.94 -1.04
CA VAL A 202 -12.70 -2.49 -0.35
C VAL A 202 -13.86 -3.42 -0.63
N ASP A 203 -14.05 -3.85 -1.87
CA ASP A 203 -15.12 -4.77 -2.27
C ASP A 203 -14.99 -6.12 -1.53
N ARG A 204 -13.78 -6.71 -1.52
CA ARG A 204 -13.52 -7.97 -0.80
C ARG A 204 -13.74 -7.86 0.71
N VAL A 205 -13.40 -6.72 1.31
CA VAL A 205 -13.69 -6.47 2.74
C VAL A 205 -15.19 -6.34 2.96
N THR A 206 -15.90 -5.61 2.11
CA THR A 206 -17.35 -5.46 2.15
C THR A 206 -18.06 -6.81 2.06
N ASP A 207 -17.63 -7.67 1.12
CA ASP A 207 -18.18 -9.02 0.94
C ASP A 207 -17.96 -9.90 2.18
N LEU A 208 -16.75 -9.89 2.74
CA LEU A 208 -16.43 -10.61 3.97
C LEU A 208 -17.30 -10.16 5.14
N VAL A 209 -17.42 -8.85 5.37
CA VAL A 209 -18.22 -8.31 6.46
C VAL A 209 -19.71 -8.63 6.25
N SER A 210 -20.21 -8.54 5.02
CA SER A 210 -21.59 -8.87 4.70
C SER A 210 -21.92 -10.34 5.00
N ASP A 211 -21.03 -11.26 4.62
CA ASP A 211 -21.18 -12.69 4.95
C ASP A 211 -21.12 -12.96 6.46
N LEU A 212 -20.25 -12.24 7.19
CA LEU A 212 -20.20 -12.31 8.66
C LEU A 212 -21.51 -11.83 9.28
N ILE A 213 -22.03 -10.67 8.86
CA ILE A 213 -23.32 -10.14 9.31
C ILE A 213 -24.43 -11.17 9.04
N GLN A 214 -24.51 -11.71 7.82
CA GLN A 214 -25.53 -12.69 7.46
C GLN A 214 -25.46 -13.95 8.34
N ALA A 215 -24.25 -14.41 8.66
CA ALA A 215 -24.04 -15.58 9.50
C ALA A 215 -24.36 -15.31 10.98
N PHE A 216 -23.98 -14.15 11.51
CA PHE A 216 -24.28 -13.75 12.88
C PHE A 216 -25.76 -13.41 13.06
N GLN A 217 -26.43 -12.82 12.08
CA GLN A 217 -27.84 -12.41 12.19
C GLN A 217 -28.82 -13.60 12.17
N ARG A 218 -28.37 -14.83 11.90
CA ARG A 218 -29.25 -16.01 11.89
C ARG A 218 -29.99 -16.18 13.23
N PRO A 219 -31.31 -16.42 13.22
CA PRO A 219 -32.10 -16.54 14.46
C PRO A 219 -31.56 -17.61 15.41
N GLU A 220 -31.05 -18.73 14.88
CA GLU A 220 -30.49 -19.81 15.68
C GLU A 220 -29.21 -19.36 16.39
N TYR A 221 -28.35 -18.61 15.71
CA TYR A 221 -27.12 -18.05 16.29
C TYR A 221 -27.46 -17.07 17.42
N GLN A 222 -28.36 -16.11 17.16
CA GLN A 222 -28.74 -15.10 18.14
C GLN A 222 -29.40 -15.74 19.38
N ARG A 223 -30.19 -16.79 19.21
CA ARG A 223 -30.74 -17.58 20.33
C ARG A 223 -29.66 -18.30 21.12
N SER A 224 -28.67 -18.89 20.45
CA SER A 224 -27.54 -19.52 21.14
C SER A 224 -26.71 -18.52 21.93
N ILE A 225 -26.43 -17.34 21.36
CA ILE A 225 -25.73 -16.26 22.07
C ILE A 225 -26.56 -15.77 23.25
N SER A 226 -27.88 -15.58 23.11
CA SER A 226 -28.72 -15.10 24.21
C SER A 226 -28.71 -16.06 25.41
N LEU A 227 -28.74 -17.37 25.16
CA LEU A 227 -28.75 -18.44 26.17
C LEU A 227 -27.38 -18.75 26.80
N ALA A 228 -26.26 -18.38 26.15
CA ALA A 228 -24.92 -18.67 26.66
C ALA A 228 -24.63 -17.94 27.99
N GLN A 229 -24.20 -18.66 29.02
CA GLN A 229 -23.97 -18.10 30.36
C GLN A 229 -22.53 -17.67 30.60
N ASP A 230 -21.59 -18.16 29.79
CA ASP A 230 -20.16 -17.94 29.97
C ASP A 230 -19.48 -17.46 28.67
N ALA A 231 -18.33 -16.81 28.84
CA ALA A 231 -17.57 -16.24 27.73
C ALA A 231 -16.99 -17.31 26.78
N LYS A 232 -16.70 -18.52 27.28
CA LYS A 232 -16.13 -19.60 26.48
C LYS A 232 -17.15 -20.11 25.46
N THR A 233 -18.40 -20.35 25.88
CA THR A 233 -19.50 -20.75 25.00
C THR A 233 -19.76 -19.72 23.90
N ILE A 234 -19.75 -18.42 24.22
CA ILE A 234 -19.89 -17.35 23.21
C ILE A 234 -18.75 -17.41 22.18
N ARG A 235 -17.50 -17.54 22.64
CA ARG A 235 -16.32 -17.65 21.74
C ARG A 235 -16.41 -18.89 20.84
N GLU A 236 -16.94 -20.00 21.34
CA GLU A 236 -17.17 -21.21 20.54
C GLU A 236 -18.22 -20.97 19.43
N HIS A 237 -19.29 -20.24 19.72
CA HIS A 237 -20.27 -19.84 18.70
C HIS A 237 -19.67 -18.91 17.64
N ILE A 238 -18.92 -17.87 18.05
CA ILE A 238 -18.20 -16.96 17.13
C ILE A 238 -17.25 -17.77 16.24
N ARG A 239 -16.49 -18.69 16.83
CA ARG A 239 -15.59 -19.59 16.11
C ARG A 239 -16.36 -20.44 15.10
N GLY A 240 -17.54 -20.95 15.45
CA GLY A 240 -18.40 -21.69 14.53
C GLY A 240 -18.83 -20.88 13.30
N VAL A 241 -19.09 -19.58 13.45
CA VAL A 241 -19.33 -18.68 12.31
C VAL A 241 -18.06 -18.49 11.48
N HIS A 242 -16.92 -18.20 12.12
CA HIS A 242 -15.65 -18.03 11.43
C HIS A 242 -15.27 -19.26 10.61
N LEU A 243 -15.43 -20.47 11.16
CA LEU A 243 -15.17 -21.73 10.46
C LEU A 243 -15.97 -21.90 9.16
N ARG A 244 -17.15 -21.28 9.06
CA ARG A 244 -18.02 -21.35 7.88
C ARG A 244 -17.77 -20.22 6.86
N VAL A 245 -17.49 -19.01 7.34
CA VAL A 245 -17.39 -17.82 6.49
C VAL A 245 -15.97 -17.62 5.96
N LEU A 246 -14.98 -17.65 6.85
CA LEU A 246 -13.59 -17.28 6.55
C LEU A 246 -12.95 -18.06 5.38
N PRO A 247 -13.19 -19.38 5.18
CA PRO A 247 -12.62 -20.11 4.05
C PRO A 247 -13.00 -19.55 2.68
N LYS A 248 -14.21 -18.99 2.53
CA LYS A 248 -14.68 -18.39 1.26
C LYS A 248 -13.91 -17.12 0.88
N HIS A 249 -13.37 -16.44 1.89
CA HIS A 249 -12.63 -15.18 1.78
C HIS A 249 -11.11 -15.42 1.87
N GLY A 250 -10.67 -16.65 1.60
CA GLY A 250 -9.26 -17.01 1.57
C GLY A 250 -8.64 -17.25 2.94
N PHE A 251 -9.39 -17.36 4.04
CA PHE A 251 -8.84 -17.65 5.37
C PHE A 251 -9.08 -19.13 5.74
N PRO A 252 -8.09 -20.05 5.52
CA PRO A 252 -8.29 -21.50 5.62
C PRO A 252 -8.27 -21.98 7.09
N ILE A 253 -9.27 -21.58 7.87
CA ILE A 253 -9.38 -21.85 9.31
C ILE A 253 -9.82 -23.30 9.64
N ALA A 254 -10.47 -23.99 8.71
CA ALA A 254 -11.15 -25.27 8.96
C ALA A 254 -10.24 -26.42 9.45
N ARG A 255 -8.93 -26.33 9.24
CA ARG A 255 -7.93 -27.34 9.65
C ARG A 255 -6.77 -26.72 10.43
N ALA A 256 -6.95 -25.51 10.93
CA ALA A 256 -5.93 -24.80 11.71
C ALA A 256 -5.96 -25.30 13.16
N ASP A 257 -4.78 -25.56 13.72
CA ASP A 257 -4.59 -25.71 15.16
C ASP A 257 -4.99 -24.41 15.90
N PRO A 258 -5.22 -24.45 17.22
CA PRO A 258 -5.67 -23.27 17.97
C PRO A 258 -4.77 -22.04 17.84
N SER A 259 -3.43 -22.20 17.84
CA SER A 259 -2.49 -21.09 17.62
C SER A 259 -2.70 -20.45 16.25
N ARG A 260 -2.84 -21.29 15.22
CA ARG A 260 -3.04 -20.84 13.85
C ARG A 260 -4.40 -20.20 13.63
N VAL A 261 -5.43 -20.61 14.37
CA VAL A 261 -6.74 -19.94 14.37
C VAL A 261 -6.61 -18.49 14.82
N SER A 262 -5.93 -18.24 15.94
CA SER A 262 -5.71 -16.89 16.46
C SER A 262 -4.95 -16.01 15.46
N GLU A 263 -3.92 -16.55 14.81
CA GLU A 263 -3.20 -15.86 13.74
C GLU A 263 -4.11 -15.51 12.55
N LEU A 264 -4.95 -16.44 12.11
CA LEU A 264 -5.87 -16.21 10.99
C LEU A 264 -6.94 -15.17 11.32
N VAL A 265 -7.40 -15.11 12.58
CA VAL A 265 -8.30 -14.07 13.06
C VAL A 265 -7.60 -12.71 13.07
N ALA A 266 -6.37 -12.61 13.57
CA ALA A 266 -5.60 -11.37 13.51
C ALA A 266 -5.34 -10.92 12.05
N GLN A 267 -5.11 -11.87 11.14
CA GLN A 267 -5.03 -11.61 9.69
C GLN A 267 -6.34 -11.10 9.10
N MET A 268 -7.47 -11.65 9.53
CA MET A 268 -8.79 -11.18 9.12
C MET A 268 -8.99 -9.74 9.61
N GLU A 269 -8.70 -9.45 10.87
CA GLU A 269 -8.82 -8.10 11.42
C GLU A 269 -7.91 -7.08 10.72
N GLY A 270 -6.66 -7.46 10.42
CA GLY A 270 -5.75 -6.63 9.63
C GLY A 270 -6.26 -6.38 8.20
N PHE A 271 -6.86 -7.40 7.57
CA PHE A 271 -7.47 -7.27 6.25
C PHE A 271 -8.68 -6.34 6.28
N LEU A 272 -9.60 -6.52 7.23
CA LEU A 272 -10.76 -5.67 7.45
C LEU A 272 -10.32 -4.21 7.64
N ALA A 273 -9.39 -3.96 8.56
CA ALA A 273 -8.89 -2.62 8.85
C ALA A 273 -8.20 -1.96 7.65
N SER A 274 -7.59 -2.75 6.75
CA SER A 274 -7.00 -2.22 5.51
C SER A 274 -8.02 -1.80 4.44
N GLY A 275 -9.26 -2.27 4.53
CA GLY A 275 -10.34 -1.96 3.58
C GLY A 275 -11.52 -1.17 4.16
N SER A 276 -11.59 -1.00 5.49
CA SER A 276 -12.55 -0.10 6.17
C SER A 276 -12.18 1.37 5.95
N LEU A 277 -12.23 1.80 4.69
CA LEU A 277 -11.80 3.13 4.22
C LEU A 277 -12.97 4.09 3.98
N SER A 278 -14.20 3.60 3.86
CA SER A 278 -15.42 4.43 3.85
C SER A 278 -16.22 4.23 5.14
N PRO A 279 -16.99 5.27 5.54
CA PRO A 279 -17.95 5.16 6.65
C PRO A 279 -18.85 3.93 6.54
N ASP A 280 -19.44 3.68 5.35
CA ASP A 280 -20.33 2.54 5.14
C ASP A 280 -19.70 1.19 5.50
N VAL A 281 -18.42 0.98 5.14
CA VAL A 281 -17.71 -0.27 5.42
C VAL A 281 -17.33 -0.35 6.90
N ALA A 282 -17.03 0.79 7.54
CA ALA A 282 -16.80 0.87 8.96
C ALA A 282 -18.09 0.56 9.76
N ASP A 283 -19.25 1.07 9.32
CA ASP A 283 -20.56 0.82 9.92
C ASP A 283 -20.97 -0.65 9.80
N LEU A 284 -20.74 -1.27 8.63
CA LEU A 284 -20.90 -2.71 8.47
C LEU A 284 -19.99 -3.49 9.43
N GLY A 285 -18.74 -3.05 9.60
CA GLY A 285 -17.81 -3.64 10.57
C GLY A 285 -18.31 -3.54 12.01
N GLY A 286 -18.84 -2.37 12.40
CA GLY A 286 -19.46 -2.15 13.71
C GLY A 286 -20.65 -3.08 13.93
N ARG A 287 -21.57 -3.16 12.97
CA ARG A 287 -22.72 -4.06 13.03
C ARG A 287 -22.33 -5.53 13.12
N ALA A 288 -21.30 -5.96 12.40
CA ALA A 288 -20.79 -7.33 12.50
C ALA A 288 -20.25 -7.62 13.91
N ALA A 289 -19.54 -6.67 14.51
CA ALA A 289 -19.03 -6.78 15.89
C ALA A 289 -20.18 -6.85 16.92
N GLU A 290 -21.18 -5.98 16.81
CA GLU A 290 -22.37 -5.98 17.67
C GLU A 290 -23.11 -7.33 17.61
N LEU A 291 -23.37 -7.84 16.40
CA LEU A 291 -24.09 -9.11 16.20
C LEU A 291 -23.30 -10.33 16.66
N SER A 292 -21.97 -10.26 16.71
CA SER A 292 -21.11 -11.39 17.05
C SER A 292 -21.27 -11.85 18.51
N GLY A 293 -21.65 -10.95 19.42
CA GLY A 293 -21.64 -11.21 20.87
C GLY A 293 -20.25 -11.08 21.52
N ALA A 294 -19.23 -10.59 20.80
CA ALA A 294 -17.88 -10.42 21.33
C ALA A 294 -17.84 -9.50 22.56
N GLU A 295 -18.57 -8.38 22.55
CA GLU A 295 -18.65 -7.46 23.70
C GLU A 295 -19.20 -8.15 24.95
N ARG A 296 -20.24 -8.98 24.79
CA ARG A 296 -20.80 -9.78 25.89
C ARG A 296 -19.78 -10.79 26.43
N ALA A 297 -19.02 -11.45 25.56
CA ALA A 297 -17.95 -12.36 26.00
C ALA A 297 -16.87 -11.62 26.81
N HIS A 298 -16.51 -10.40 26.41
CA HIS A 298 -15.59 -9.56 27.17
C HIS A 298 -16.16 -9.17 28.53
N ALA A 299 -17.42 -8.74 28.60
CA ALA A 299 -18.08 -8.38 29.85
C ALA A 299 -18.17 -9.56 30.84
N LEU A 300 -18.54 -10.75 30.36
CA LEU A 300 -18.58 -11.97 31.19
C LEU A 300 -17.20 -12.34 31.72
N THR A 301 -16.15 -12.20 30.89
CA THR A 301 -14.78 -12.47 31.34
C THR A 301 -14.35 -11.49 32.43
N ALA A 302 -14.67 -10.19 32.29
CA ALA A 302 -14.32 -9.19 33.29
C ALA A 302 -15.00 -9.42 34.65
N ALA A 303 -16.24 -9.93 34.64
CA ALA A 303 -16.98 -10.26 35.86
C ALA A 303 -16.40 -11.45 36.63
N GLU A 304 -15.74 -12.41 35.95
CA GLU A 304 -15.08 -13.56 36.60
C GLU A 304 -13.85 -13.16 37.44
N TRP A 305 -13.29 -11.97 37.21
CA TRP A 305 -12.12 -11.44 37.94
C TRP A 305 -12.49 -10.52 39.12
N GLN A 306 -13.78 -10.24 39.32
CA GLN A 306 -14.30 -9.42 40.42
C GLN A 306 -14.80 -10.30 41.55
#